data_AF-A0A2E9NJ59-F1
#
_entry.id   AF-A0A2E9NJ59-F1
#
_cell.length_a   1.000
_cell.length_b   1.000
_cell.length_c   1.000
_cell.angle_alpha   90.00
_cell.angle_beta   90.00
_cell.angle_gamma   90.00
#
_symmetry.space_group_name_H-M   'P 1'
#
loop_
_entity.id
_entity.type
_entity.pdbx_description
1 polymer ?
#
loop_
_entity_poly.entity_id
_entity_poly.type
_entity_poly.pdbx_seq_one_letter_code
_entity_poly.pdbx_strand_id
1 'polypeptide(L)'
;MNNAALTTQLEEWTREMRHVASEQPGTGACAVGSAMDLWLWTFKHVQKRNADEPSDRERDLSSLSDALSSLLSARSLILNVAMTASAVGEGSTSFVTDLCHVQSARAAGEVGYSCAEVVFGRLAHPTWDPTCEACVQAEDVDALEGIVPGISYGARLAEDVVEADGSHADKAGPCVSLRGLQGFISRRNRLDSCLSGARTAKDRAMRALAEISVS
;
A
#
# COMPACT_ATOMS: atom_id res chain seq x y z
N MET A 1 -21.88 16.60 -2.20
CA MET A 1 -21.84 15.21 -1.68
C MET A 1 -21.34 15.27 -0.24
N ASN A 2 -21.97 14.58 0.71
CA ASN A 2 -21.48 14.54 2.10
C ASN A 2 -20.49 13.35 2.29
N ASN A 3 -19.74 13.34 3.39
CA ASN A 3 -18.71 12.32 3.66
C ASN A 3 -19.26 10.88 3.68
N ALA A 4 -20.51 10.70 4.13
CA ALA A 4 -21.17 9.40 4.16
C ALA A 4 -21.45 8.88 2.75
N ALA A 5 -22.02 9.71 1.88
CA ALA A 5 -22.30 9.36 0.49
C ALA A 5 -21.01 9.02 -0.28
N LEU A 6 -19.93 9.79 -0.07
CA LEU A 6 -18.62 9.49 -0.67
C LEU A 6 -18.10 8.12 -0.23
N THR A 7 -18.18 7.82 1.08
CA THR A 7 -17.71 6.56 1.64
C THR A 7 -18.46 5.37 1.03
N THR A 8 -19.80 5.43 0.98
CA THR A 8 -20.64 4.40 0.36
C THR A 8 -20.31 4.23 -1.12
N GLN A 9 -20.12 5.32 -1.84
CA GLN A 9 -19.79 5.28 -3.27
C GLN A 9 -18.43 4.62 -3.53
N LEU A 10 -17.43 4.88 -2.69
CA LEU A 10 -16.11 4.23 -2.78
C LEU A 10 -16.19 2.73 -2.48
N GLU A 11 -17.04 2.31 -1.55
CA GLU A 11 -17.27 0.89 -1.25
C GLU A 11 -17.94 0.16 -2.42
N GLU A 12 -18.86 0.83 -3.13
CA GLU A 12 -19.44 0.34 -4.38
C GLU A 12 -18.43 0.23 -5.50
N TRP A 13 -17.65 1.29 -5.76
CA TRP A 13 -16.60 1.25 -6.79
C TRP A 13 -15.53 0.21 -6.48
N THR A 14 -15.19 0.00 -5.21
CA THR A 14 -14.29 -1.08 -4.80
C THR A 14 -14.85 -2.45 -5.18
N ARG A 15 -16.15 -2.69 -4.95
CA ARG A 15 -16.81 -3.94 -5.34
C ARG A 15 -16.86 -4.13 -6.86
N GLU A 16 -17.17 -3.07 -7.60
CA GLU A 16 -17.17 -3.07 -9.06
C GLU A 16 -15.78 -3.42 -9.62
N MET A 17 -14.71 -2.79 -9.12
CA MET A 17 -13.34 -3.12 -9.55
C MET A 17 -12.95 -4.56 -9.22
N ARG A 18 -13.42 -5.11 -8.09
CA ARG A 18 -13.22 -6.54 -7.77
C ARG A 18 -13.99 -7.46 -8.72
N HIS A 19 -15.19 -7.07 -9.12
CA HIS A 19 -15.97 -7.81 -10.11
C HIS A 19 -15.30 -7.77 -11.49
N VAL A 20 -14.91 -6.59 -11.98
CA VAL A 20 -14.16 -6.46 -13.24
C VAL A 20 -12.86 -7.26 -13.19
N ALA A 21 -12.14 -7.27 -12.07
CA ALA A 21 -10.94 -8.08 -11.93
C ALA A 21 -11.20 -9.60 -12.02
N SER A 22 -12.38 -10.06 -11.62
CA SER A 22 -12.76 -11.48 -11.72
C SER A 22 -13.05 -11.91 -13.15
N GLU A 23 -13.53 -10.99 -13.99
CA GLU A 23 -13.85 -11.25 -15.39
C GLU A 23 -12.66 -10.94 -16.32
N GLN A 24 -11.89 -9.90 -15.98
CA GLN A 24 -10.84 -9.32 -16.80
C GLN A 24 -9.58 -9.03 -15.96
N PRO A 25 -8.89 -10.06 -15.45
CA PRO A 25 -7.74 -9.90 -14.54
C PRO A 25 -6.57 -9.12 -15.17
N GLY A 26 -6.49 -9.09 -16.51
CA GLY A 26 -5.46 -8.37 -17.26
C GLY A 26 -5.52 -6.84 -17.14
N THR A 27 -6.63 -6.25 -16.69
CA THR A 27 -6.84 -4.78 -16.65
C THR A 27 -6.16 -4.08 -15.48
N GLY A 28 -5.72 -4.83 -14.46
CA GLY A 28 -5.21 -4.27 -13.20
C GLY A 28 -6.30 -3.77 -12.24
N ALA A 29 -7.59 -4.09 -12.49
CA ALA A 29 -8.70 -3.67 -11.64
C ALA A 29 -8.58 -4.12 -10.17
N CYS A 30 -7.93 -5.26 -9.90
CA CYS A 30 -7.68 -5.73 -8.54
C CYS A 30 -6.77 -4.77 -7.75
N ALA A 31 -5.76 -4.18 -8.41
CA ALA A 31 -4.86 -3.19 -7.80
C ALA A 31 -5.62 -1.91 -7.47
N VAL A 32 -6.44 -1.41 -8.40
CA VAL A 32 -7.28 -0.21 -8.18
C VAL A 32 -8.29 -0.45 -7.05
N GLY A 33 -8.98 -1.59 -7.03
CA GLY A 33 -9.90 -1.92 -5.93
C GLY A 33 -9.21 -2.05 -4.57
N SER A 34 -7.99 -2.58 -4.53
CA SER A 34 -7.22 -2.65 -3.28
C SER A 34 -6.72 -1.28 -2.84
N ALA A 35 -6.35 -0.41 -3.78
CA ALA A 35 -5.97 0.97 -3.51
C ALA A 35 -7.14 1.82 -3.01
N MET A 36 -8.36 1.62 -3.55
CA MET A 36 -9.59 2.26 -3.05
C MET A 36 -9.89 1.85 -1.60
N ASP A 37 -9.73 0.58 -1.25
CA ASP A 37 -9.93 0.08 0.12
C ASP A 37 -8.89 0.69 1.10
N LEU A 38 -7.62 0.78 0.67
CA LEU A 38 -6.58 1.46 1.43
C LEU A 38 -6.89 2.95 1.63
N TRP A 39 -7.24 3.66 0.55
CA TRP A 39 -7.61 5.07 0.59
C TRP A 39 -8.80 5.32 1.53
N LEU A 40 -9.84 4.48 1.45
CA LEU A 40 -11.02 4.60 2.29
C LEU A 40 -10.71 4.40 3.77
N TRP A 41 -9.84 3.44 4.09
CA TRP A 41 -9.37 3.25 5.46
C TRP A 41 -8.63 4.51 5.94
N THR A 42 -7.72 5.04 5.13
CA THR A 42 -6.92 6.24 5.48
C THR A 42 -7.80 7.46 5.69
N PHE A 43 -8.79 7.67 4.82
CA PHE A 43 -9.77 8.75 4.97
C PHE A 43 -10.56 8.62 6.29
N LYS A 44 -11.06 7.42 6.60
CA LYS A 44 -11.74 7.14 7.89
C LYS A 44 -10.80 7.34 9.08
N HIS A 45 -9.51 7.04 8.93
CA HIS A 45 -8.49 7.28 9.95
C HIS A 45 -8.27 8.77 10.20
N VAL A 46 -8.07 9.57 9.15
CA VAL A 46 -7.94 11.04 9.23
C VAL A 46 -9.17 11.68 9.87
N GLN A 47 -10.38 11.21 9.52
CA GLN A 47 -11.61 11.74 10.12
C GLN A 47 -11.73 11.49 11.63
N LYS A 48 -11.18 10.37 12.12
CA LYS A 48 -11.22 9.99 13.53
C LYS A 48 -10.08 10.61 14.35
N ARG A 49 -9.00 11.03 13.68
CA ARG A 49 -7.88 11.72 14.34
C ARG A 49 -8.38 13.07 14.84
N ASN A 50 -8.25 13.31 16.14
CA ASN A 50 -8.29 14.68 16.66
C ASN A 50 -7.01 15.34 16.14
N ALA A 51 -7.12 16.15 15.09
CA ALA A 51 -5.97 16.93 14.65
C ALA A 51 -5.76 18.03 15.69
N ASP A 52 -4.58 18.04 16.32
CA ASP A 52 -4.19 19.12 17.24
C ASP A 52 -4.24 20.48 16.54
N GLU A 53 -4.07 20.50 15.19
CA GLU A 53 -4.24 21.67 14.35
C GLU A 53 -5.18 21.43 13.14
N PRO A 54 -6.16 22.31 12.85
CA PRO A 54 -7.02 22.21 11.68
C PRO A 54 -6.28 22.22 10.31
N SER A 55 -5.15 22.93 10.22
CA SER A 55 -4.27 23.03 9.05
C SER A 55 -3.72 21.66 8.61
N ASP A 56 -3.42 20.81 9.58
CA ASP A 56 -2.85 19.49 9.38
C ASP A 56 -3.84 18.51 8.75
N ARG A 57 -5.12 18.64 9.12
CA ARG A 57 -6.22 17.87 8.54
C ARG A 57 -6.51 18.32 7.11
N GLU A 58 -6.47 19.62 6.85
CA GLU A 58 -6.69 20.16 5.50
C GLU A 58 -5.62 19.65 4.52
N ARG A 59 -4.34 19.65 4.94
CA ARG A 59 -3.25 19.10 4.13
C ARG A 59 -3.42 17.60 3.84
N ASP A 60 -3.78 16.79 4.84
CA ASP A 60 -4.05 15.36 4.63
C ASP A 60 -5.18 15.13 3.64
N LEU A 61 -6.26 15.93 3.74
CA LEU A 61 -7.39 15.86 2.83
C LEU A 61 -7.00 16.29 1.41
N SER A 62 -6.10 17.26 1.26
CA SER A 62 -5.53 17.65 -0.03
C SER A 62 -4.79 16.48 -0.67
N SER A 63 -3.88 15.83 0.05
CA SER A 63 -3.14 14.66 -0.45
C SER A 63 -4.07 13.49 -0.80
N LEU A 64 -5.12 13.27 0.01
CA LEU A 64 -6.12 12.26 -0.30
C LEU A 64 -6.98 12.63 -1.52
N SER A 65 -7.23 13.91 -1.78
CA SER A 65 -7.94 14.36 -2.98
C SER A 65 -7.16 14.05 -4.25
N ASP A 66 -5.85 14.34 -4.26
CA ASP A 66 -4.98 14.05 -5.39
C ASP A 66 -4.92 12.54 -5.68
N ALA A 67 -4.74 11.73 -4.62
CA ALA A 67 -4.76 10.28 -4.72
C ALA A 67 -6.12 9.75 -5.24
N LEU A 68 -7.23 10.33 -4.80
CA LEU A 68 -8.57 9.96 -5.28
C LEU A 68 -8.74 10.28 -6.77
N SER A 69 -8.23 11.43 -7.24
CA SER A 69 -8.26 11.80 -8.66
C SER A 69 -7.56 10.75 -9.53
N SER A 70 -6.36 10.30 -9.12
CA SER A 70 -5.63 9.22 -9.79
C SER A 70 -6.41 7.90 -9.81
N LEU A 71 -7.11 7.54 -8.73
CA LEU A 71 -7.96 6.34 -8.67
C LEU A 71 -9.15 6.41 -9.64
N LEU A 72 -9.83 7.56 -9.68
CA LEU A 72 -11.00 7.74 -10.53
C LEU A 72 -10.63 7.74 -12.02
N SER A 73 -9.48 8.30 -12.36
CA SER A 73 -8.90 8.21 -13.69
C SER A 73 -8.62 6.76 -14.09
N ALA A 74 -7.93 6.00 -13.23
CA ALA A 74 -7.63 4.59 -13.48
C ALA A 74 -8.91 3.73 -13.59
N ARG A 75 -9.90 3.94 -12.72
CA ARG A 75 -11.21 3.28 -12.81
C ARG A 75 -11.89 3.57 -14.15
N SER A 76 -11.91 4.83 -14.57
CA SER A 76 -12.57 5.23 -15.82
C SER A 76 -11.89 4.57 -17.03
N LEU A 77 -10.55 4.48 -17.02
CA LEU A 77 -9.80 3.76 -18.04
C LEU A 77 -10.17 2.27 -18.05
N ILE A 78 -10.19 1.59 -16.89
CA ILE A 78 -10.58 0.18 -16.79
C ILE A 78 -11.95 -0.06 -17.40
N LEU A 79 -12.95 0.73 -17.01
CA LEU A 79 -14.31 0.59 -17.52
C LEU A 79 -14.39 0.85 -19.03
N ASN A 80 -13.63 1.83 -19.53
CA ASN A 80 -13.55 2.10 -20.95
C ASN A 80 -12.91 0.92 -21.71
N VAL A 81 -11.85 0.31 -21.19
CA VAL A 81 -11.24 -0.88 -21.80
C VAL A 81 -12.20 -2.07 -21.79
N ALA A 82 -12.91 -2.28 -20.68
CA ALA A 82 -13.91 -3.34 -20.58
C ALA A 82 -15.05 -3.18 -21.60
N MET A 83 -15.46 -1.95 -21.90
CA MET A 83 -16.48 -1.64 -22.91
C MET A 83 -15.94 -1.72 -24.35
N THR A 84 -14.71 -1.26 -24.57
CA THR A 84 -14.12 -1.16 -25.93
C THR A 84 -13.53 -2.45 -26.44
N ALA A 85 -13.23 -3.44 -25.58
CA ALA A 85 -12.75 -4.76 -25.99
C ALA A 85 -13.67 -5.47 -27.00
N SER A 86 -14.95 -5.06 -27.09
CA SER A 86 -15.91 -5.58 -28.08
C SER A 86 -15.89 -4.85 -29.44
N ALA A 87 -15.21 -3.70 -29.55
CA ALA A 87 -15.25 -2.81 -30.72
C ALA A 87 -13.92 -2.69 -31.49
N VAL A 88 -12.81 -3.10 -30.89
CA VAL A 88 -11.47 -3.09 -31.50
C VAL A 88 -11.01 -4.52 -31.83
N GLY A 89 -10.22 -4.66 -32.89
CA GLY A 89 -9.63 -5.95 -33.26
C GLY A 89 -8.76 -6.54 -32.15
N GLU A 90 -8.66 -7.88 -32.10
CA GLU A 90 -8.06 -8.63 -30.99
C GLU A 90 -6.65 -8.14 -30.59
N GLY A 91 -5.81 -7.78 -31.57
CA GLY A 91 -4.46 -7.25 -31.32
C GLY A 91 -4.45 -5.91 -30.57
N SER A 92 -5.27 -4.94 -30.98
CA SER A 92 -5.39 -3.64 -30.30
C SER A 92 -5.98 -3.76 -28.91
N THR A 93 -6.92 -4.69 -28.71
CA THR A 93 -7.54 -4.96 -27.40
C THR A 93 -6.51 -5.46 -26.39
N SER A 94 -5.61 -6.37 -26.79
CA SER A 94 -4.54 -6.86 -25.91
C SER A 94 -3.55 -5.77 -25.49
N PHE A 95 -3.10 -4.94 -26.44
CA PHE A 95 -2.19 -3.83 -26.19
C PHE A 95 -2.79 -2.78 -25.24
N VAL A 96 -4.03 -2.37 -25.48
CA VAL A 96 -4.72 -1.38 -24.63
C VAL A 96 -4.98 -1.95 -23.24
N THR A 97 -5.29 -3.25 -23.12
CA THR A 97 -5.43 -3.93 -21.83
C THR A 97 -4.11 -3.93 -21.05
N ASP A 98 -2.99 -4.20 -21.72
CA ASP A 98 -1.67 -4.16 -21.08
C ASP A 98 -1.29 -2.75 -20.60
N LEU A 99 -1.56 -1.72 -21.39
CA LEU A 99 -1.37 -0.33 -20.96
C LEU A 99 -2.28 0.05 -19.79
N CYS A 100 -3.54 -0.42 -19.81
CA CYS A 100 -4.47 -0.25 -18.71
C CYS A 100 -3.94 -0.87 -17.41
N HIS A 101 -3.38 -2.07 -17.48
CA HIS A 101 -2.72 -2.71 -16.33
C HIS A 101 -1.60 -1.83 -15.77
N VAL A 102 -0.71 -1.35 -16.64
CA VAL A 102 0.43 -0.51 -16.23
C VAL A 102 -0.04 0.77 -15.55
N GLN A 103 -1.03 1.45 -16.13
CA GLN A 103 -1.59 2.67 -15.56
C GLN A 103 -2.31 2.41 -14.22
N SER A 104 -3.07 1.33 -14.14
CA SER A 104 -3.73 0.88 -12.90
C SER A 104 -2.73 0.62 -11.78
N ALA A 105 -1.63 -0.08 -12.08
CA ALA A 105 -0.57 -0.35 -11.11
C ALA A 105 0.15 0.94 -10.66
N ARG A 106 0.39 1.88 -11.58
CA ARG A 106 0.99 3.18 -11.26
C ARG A 106 0.11 4.00 -10.31
N ALA A 107 -1.18 4.15 -10.65
CA ALA A 107 -2.14 4.86 -9.81
C ALA A 107 -2.27 4.21 -8.43
N ALA A 108 -2.34 2.88 -8.38
CA ALA A 108 -2.40 2.11 -7.15
C ALA A 108 -1.14 2.32 -6.27
N GLY A 109 0.05 2.33 -6.86
CA GLY A 109 1.31 2.60 -6.16
C GLY A 109 1.39 4.01 -5.59
N GLU A 110 0.99 5.01 -6.36
CA GLU A 110 0.93 6.42 -5.94
C GLU A 110 -0.03 6.62 -4.76
N VAL A 111 -1.23 6.03 -4.83
CA VAL A 111 -2.20 6.06 -3.73
C VAL A 111 -1.61 5.43 -2.47
N GLY A 112 -0.90 4.32 -2.61
CA GLY A 112 -0.23 3.67 -1.50
C GLY A 112 0.86 4.53 -0.86
N TYR A 113 1.60 5.28 -1.67
CA TYR A 113 2.57 6.28 -1.20
C TYR A 113 1.87 7.42 -0.44
N SER A 114 0.87 8.07 -1.05
CA SER A 114 0.15 9.18 -0.39
C SER A 114 -0.53 8.76 0.91
N CYS A 115 -1.12 7.56 0.94
CA CYS A 115 -1.72 7.01 2.15
C CYS A 115 -0.69 6.74 3.25
N ALA A 116 0.51 6.28 2.89
CA ALA A 116 1.60 6.06 3.84
C ALA A 116 2.11 7.39 4.42
N GLU A 117 2.27 8.42 3.59
CA GLU A 117 2.65 9.76 4.07
C GLU A 117 1.62 10.33 5.06
N VAL A 118 0.32 10.20 4.76
CA VAL A 118 -0.75 10.68 5.66
C VAL A 118 -0.75 9.94 7.01
N VAL A 119 -0.47 8.63 7.00
CA VAL A 119 -0.52 7.80 8.22
C VAL A 119 0.75 7.90 9.05
N PHE A 120 1.92 7.89 8.40
CA PHE A 120 3.22 7.79 9.08
C PHE A 120 4.00 9.10 9.11
N GLY A 121 3.77 10.03 8.18
CA GLY A 121 4.64 11.19 7.94
C GLY A 121 4.74 12.17 9.12
N ARG A 122 3.85 12.05 10.11
CA ARG A 122 3.89 12.84 11.37
C ARG A 122 4.16 12.02 12.61
N LEU A 123 4.37 10.71 12.47
CA LEU A 123 4.86 9.93 13.60
C LEU A 123 6.30 10.35 13.86
N ALA A 124 6.61 10.69 15.11
CA ALA A 124 7.98 10.92 15.51
C ALA A 124 8.79 9.66 15.19
N HIS A 125 9.89 9.84 14.47
CA HIS A 125 10.85 8.76 14.32
C HIS A 125 11.41 8.45 15.71
N PRO A 126 11.35 7.20 16.20
CA PRO A 126 11.91 6.88 17.49
C PRO A 126 13.40 7.24 17.48
N THR A 127 13.83 8.03 18.44
CA THR A 127 15.24 8.25 18.72
C THR A 127 15.67 7.24 19.76
N TRP A 128 16.90 6.77 19.67
CA TRP A 128 17.57 6.16 20.82
C TRP A 128 17.80 7.28 21.85
N ASP A 129 16.82 7.54 22.72
CA ASP A 129 17.13 8.13 24.03
C ASP A 129 18.07 7.14 24.76
N PRO A 130 18.91 7.54 25.74
CA PRO A 130 20.04 6.72 26.21
C PRO A 130 19.62 5.41 26.91
N THR A 131 18.33 5.17 27.09
CA THR A 131 17.75 3.91 27.53
C THR A 131 17.11 3.21 26.34
N CYS A 132 17.68 2.09 25.86
CA CYS A 132 17.00 1.23 24.87
C CYS A 132 15.79 0.53 25.52
N GLU A 133 14.71 1.27 25.79
CA GLU A 133 13.49 0.72 26.42
C GLU A 133 12.77 -0.30 25.52
N ALA A 134 13.11 -0.34 24.23
CA ALA A 134 12.58 -1.30 23.27
C ALA A 134 13.38 -2.61 23.19
N CYS A 135 14.63 -2.63 23.69
CA CYS A 135 15.47 -3.83 23.73
C CYS A 135 15.16 -4.64 25.00
N VAL A 136 15.22 -5.96 24.90
CA VAL A 136 15.13 -6.86 26.05
C VAL A 136 16.52 -7.08 26.64
N GLN A 137 16.63 -7.24 27.96
CA GLN A 137 17.91 -7.56 28.60
C GLN A 137 18.30 -9.00 28.32
N ALA A 138 19.59 -9.25 28.06
CA ALA A 138 20.11 -10.59 27.79
C ALA A 138 19.71 -11.60 28.88
N GLU A 139 19.73 -11.19 30.15
CA GLU A 139 19.32 -12.06 31.26
C GLU A 139 17.86 -12.53 31.15
N ASP A 140 16.96 -11.64 30.72
CA ASP A 140 15.53 -11.97 30.55
C ASP A 140 15.34 -12.93 29.37
N VAL A 141 16.08 -12.74 28.27
CA VAL A 141 16.02 -13.63 27.11
C VAL A 141 16.60 -15.00 27.42
N ASP A 142 17.74 -15.04 28.11
CA ASP A 142 18.41 -16.28 28.48
C ASP A 142 17.58 -17.09 29.48
N ALA A 143 16.84 -16.42 30.37
CA ALA A 143 15.86 -17.07 31.25
C ALA A 143 14.70 -17.73 30.48
N LEU A 144 14.34 -17.23 29.29
CA LEU A 144 13.28 -17.80 28.45
C LEU A 144 13.73 -19.01 27.62
N GLU A 145 15.03 -19.26 27.49
CA GLU A 145 15.55 -20.39 26.69
C GLU A 145 15.07 -21.75 27.20
N GLY A 146 14.87 -21.88 28.52
CA GLY A 146 14.29 -23.08 29.13
C GLY A 146 12.81 -23.31 28.81
N ILE A 147 12.11 -22.29 28.30
CA ILE A 147 10.68 -22.33 27.94
C ILE A 147 10.50 -22.41 26.43
N VAL A 148 11.27 -21.60 25.68
CA VAL A 148 11.26 -21.54 24.21
C VAL A 148 12.68 -21.77 23.71
N PRO A 149 13.05 -23.02 23.37
CA PRO A 149 14.36 -23.32 22.82
C PRO A 149 14.64 -22.51 21.54
N GLY A 150 15.81 -21.89 21.49
CA GLY A 150 16.29 -21.05 20.39
C GLY A 150 15.91 -19.57 20.48
N ILE A 151 15.17 -19.14 21.51
CA ILE A 151 14.76 -17.74 21.65
C ILE A 151 15.96 -16.82 21.94
N SER A 152 16.94 -17.30 22.73
CA SER A 152 18.19 -16.58 23.02
C SER A 152 18.99 -16.25 21.76
N TYR A 153 19.06 -17.19 20.82
CA TYR A 153 19.71 -17.02 19.53
C TYR A 153 18.88 -16.15 18.58
N GLY A 154 17.57 -16.40 18.51
CA GLY A 154 16.66 -15.65 17.63
C GLY A 154 16.53 -14.17 17.99
N ALA A 155 16.46 -13.84 19.28
CA ALA A 155 16.38 -12.45 19.75
C ALA A 155 17.66 -11.66 19.44
N ARG A 156 18.83 -12.29 19.58
CA ARG A 156 20.12 -11.69 19.23
C ARG A 156 20.29 -11.50 17.72
N LEU A 157 19.77 -12.42 16.90
CA LEU A 157 19.71 -12.24 15.43
C LEU A 157 18.77 -11.11 15.02
N ALA A 158 17.74 -10.81 15.81
CA ALA A 158 16.84 -9.68 15.60
C ALA A 158 17.42 -8.34 16.10
N GLU A 159 18.63 -8.36 16.69
CA GLU A 159 19.35 -7.18 17.20
C GLU A 159 18.55 -6.41 18.28
N ASP A 160 17.70 -7.13 19.03
CA ASP A 160 16.78 -6.58 20.04
C ASP A 160 17.26 -6.81 21.48
N VAL A 161 18.54 -7.13 21.68
CA VAL A 161 19.10 -7.51 22.98
C VAL A 161 20.16 -6.52 23.45
N VAL A 162 20.03 -6.06 24.70
CA VAL A 162 21.11 -5.40 25.44
C VAL A 162 21.83 -6.47 26.25
N GLU A 163 23.12 -6.67 25.98
CA GLU A 163 23.97 -7.61 26.70
C GLU A 163 24.26 -7.09 28.12
N ALA A 164 24.68 -7.99 29.01
CA ALA A 164 24.92 -7.67 30.42
C ALA A 164 25.99 -6.58 30.65
N ASP A 165 26.88 -6.34 29.68
CA ASP A 165 27.88 -5.27 29.70
C ASP A 165 27.34 -3.92 29.18
N GLY A 166 26.04 -3.87 28.85
CA GLY A 166 25.35 -2.71 28.26
C GLY A 166 25.55 -2.57 26.76
N SER A 167 26.29 -3.48 26.11
CA SER A 167 26.48 -3.45 24.66
C SER A 167 25.23 -3.95 23.93
N HIS A 168 25.02 -3.47 22.70
CA HIS A 168 23.98 -3.95 21.80
C HIS A 168 24.47 -3.78 20.36
N ALA A 169 23.91 -4.55 19.43
CA ALA A 169 24.22 -4.38 18.01
C ALA A 169 23.76 -3.00 17.50
N ASP A 170 24.45 -2.48 16.48
CA ASP A 170 24.06 -1.26 15.79
C ASP A 170 22.76 -1.51 15.01
N LYS A 171 21.63 -1.30 15.67
CA LYS A 171 20.32 -1.38 15.05
C LYS A 171 19.95 -0.04 14.44
N ALA A 172 19.29 -0.06 13.28
CA ALA A 172 18.86 1.15 12.54
C ALA A 172 17.94 2.12 13.33
N GLY A 173 17.49 1.78 14.55
CA GLY A 173 16.47 2.51 15.31
C GLY A 173 15.54 1.59 16.08
N PRO A 174 14.90 2.03 17.18
CA PRO A 174 13.60 1.45 17.51
C PRO A 174 12.68 1.70 16.31
N CYS A 175 12.03 0.66 15.79
CA CYS A 175 11.03 0.86 14.75
C CYS A 175 9.81 1.58 15.33
N VAL A 176 9.16 2.45 14.54
CA VAL A 176 7.94 3.12 14.97
C VAL A 176 6.89 2.10 15.41
N SER A 177 6.23 2.35 16.55
CA SER A 177 5.17 1.48 17.03
C SER A 177 3.99 1.49 16.07
N LEU A 178 3.67 0.33 15.49
CA LEU A 178 2.53 0.15 14.57
C LEU A 178 1.23 -0.23 15.30
N ARG A 179 1.16 -0.03 16.62
CA ARG A 179 -0.02 -0.36 17.42
C ARG A 179 -1.22 0.43 16.91
N GLY A 180 -2.32 -0.26 16.60
CA GLY A 180 -3.53 0.35 16.03
C GLY A 180 -3.51 0.58 14.52
N LEU A 181 -2.38 0.35 13.83
CA LEU A 181 -2.24 0.52 12.38
C LEU A 181 -2.34 -0.79 11.59
N GLN A 182 -2.71 -1.90 12.25
CA GLN A 182 -2.81 -3.22 11.62
C GLN A 182 -3.77 -3.25 10.43
N GLY A 183 -4.87 -2.50 10.51
CA GLY A 183 -5.82 -2.35 9.42
C GLY A 183 -5.24 -1.66 8.18
N PHE A 184 -4.28 -0.76 8.37
CA PHE A 184 -3.52 -0.14 7.29
C PHE A 184 -2.50 -1.11 6.70
N ILE A 185 -1.65 -1.72 7.55
CA ILE A 185 -0.58 -2.62 7.12
C ILE A 185 -1.13 -3.79 6.29
N SER A 186 -2.22 -4.42 6.75
CA SER A 186 -2.86 -5.51 6.02
C SER A 186 -3.35 -5.07 4.63
N ARG A 187 -3.94 -3.87 4.52
CA ARG A 187 -4.38 -3.30 3.23
C ARG A 187 -3.21 -2.94 2.33
N ARG A 188 -2.14 -2.38 2.89
CA ARG A 188 -0.91 -2.06 2.16
C ARG A 188 -0.25 -3.30 1.59
N ASN A 189 -0.10 -4.35 2.40
CA ASN A 189 0.45 -5.64 1.93
C ASN A 189 -0.39 -6.24 0.79
N ARG A 190 -1.73 -6.16 0.90
CA ARG A 190 -2.62 -6.61 -0.16
C ARG A 190 -2.45 -5.77 -1.43
N LEU A 191 -2.44 -4.45 -1.33
CA LEU A 191 -2.21 -3.54 -2.45
C LEU A 191 -0.91 -3.87 -3.18
N ASP A 192 0.19 -4.04 -2.44
CA ASP A 192 1.50 -4.31 -3.02
C ASP A 192 1.51 -5.67 -3.74
N SER A 193 0.85 -6.68 -3.18
CA SER A 193 0.65 -7.98 -3.83
C SER A 193 -0.14 -7.85 -5.13
N CYS A 194 -1.13 -6.95 -5.18
CA CYS A 194 -1.94 -6.70 -6.38
C CYS A 194 -1.19 -5.97 -7.50
N LEU A 195 0.02 -5.44 -7.27
CA LEU A 195 0.88 -4.88 -8.33
C LEU A 195 1.58 -5.95 -9.17
N SER A 196 1.44 -7.22 -8.79
CA SER A 196 1.99 -8.37 -9.51
C SER A 196 1.62 -8.36 -10.99
N GLY A 197 2.61 -8.60 -11.86
CA GLY A 197 2.40 -8.67 -13.31
C GLY A 197 2.43 -7.34 -14.05
N ALA A 198 2.47 -6.19 -13.35
CA ALA A 198 2.50 -4.87 -13.99
C ALA A 198 3.72 -4.67 -14.93
N ARG A 199 4.91 -5.15 -14.52
CA ARG A 199 6.09 -5.14 -15.39
C ARG A 199 5.95 -6.07 -16.59
N THR A 200 5.38 -7.26 -16.39
CA THR A 200 5.13 -8.21 -17.49
C THR A 200 4.13 -7.64 -18.50
N ALA A 201 3.08 -6.94 -18.05
CA ALA A 201 2.15 -6.23 -18.92
C ALA A 201 2.87 -5.12 -19.70
N LYS A 202 3.73 -4.34 -19.03
CA LYS A 202 4.58 -3.34 -19.70
C LYS A 202 5.46 -3.97 -20.78
N ASP A 203 6.09 -5.11 -20.50
CA ASP A 203 6.94 -5.80 -21.47
C ASP A 203 6.16 -6.28 -22.70
N ARG A 204 4.94 -6.80 -22.52
CA ARG A 204 4.05 -7.15 -23.64
C ARG A 204 3.66 -5.92 -24.47
N ALA A 205 3.27 -4.82 -23.82
CA ALA A 205 2.96 -3.58 -24.51
C ALA A 205 4.18 -3.03 -25.29
N MET A 206 5.38 -3.11 -24.72
CA MET A 206 6.62 -2.71 -25.41
C MET A 206 6.90 -3.57 -26.64
N ARG A 207 6.69 -4.89 -26.58
CA ARG A 207 6.85 -5.78 -27.75
C ARG A 207 5.87 -5.43 -28.86
N ALA A 208 4.60 -5.19 -28.53
CA ALA A 208 3.59 -4.78 -29.50
C ALA A 208 3.96 -3.46 -30.19
N LEU A 209 4.51 -2.49 -29.47
CA LEU A 209 5.03 -1.24 -30.07
C LEU A 209 6.23 -1.47 -30.99
N ALA A 210 7.13 -2.38 -30.61
CA ALA A 210 8.31 -2.70 -31.42
C ALA A 210 7.92 -3.34 -32.76
N GLU A 211 6.88 -4.17 -32.79
CA GLU A 211 6.36 -4.80 -34.02
C GLU A 211 5.78 -3.75 -35.00
N ILE A 212 5.10 -2.71 -34.50
CA ILE A 212 4.58 -1.61 -35.33
C ILE A 212 5.70 -0.72 -35.87
N SER A 213 6.81 -0.59 -35.15
CA SER A 213 7.92 0.29 -35.52
C SER A 213 8.77 -0.26 -36.67
N VAL A 214 8.57 -1.52 -37.05
CA VAL A 214 9.33 -2.24 -38.09
C VAL A 214 8.56 -2.32 -39.42
N SER A 215 7.29 -1.88 -39.46
CA SER A 215 6.45 -1.79 -40.67
C SER A 215 6.40 -0.40 -41.25
#